data_AF-A0A1H4KGK2-F1
#
_entry.id   AF-A0A1H4KGK2-F1
#
_cell.length_a   1.000
_cell.length_b   1.000
_cell.length_c   1.000
_cell.angle_alpha   90.00
_cell.angle_beta   90.00
_cell.angle_gamma   90.00
#
_symmetry.space_group_name_H-M   'P 1'
#
loop_
_entity.id
_entity.type
_entity.pdbx_description
1 polymer ?
#
loop_
_entity_poly.entity_id
_entity_poly.type
_entity_poly.pdbx_seq_one_letter_code
_entity_poly.pdbx_strand_id
1 'polypeptide(L)'
;MSLDIVRLRADARLELDVLIEHHARDGEDPWEFLQELPTVDELVVVALRDEALDAQGKTAEYLLARLASETSRADAAELRASADRLEYEILREIAHRHPVLTHAVWRLAGQLDHAQVSPAEPATRHREE
;
A
#
# COMPACT_ATOMS: atom_id res chain seq x y z
N MET A 1 -14.54 13.03 -0.17
CA MET A 1 -14.58 14.38 -0.81
C MET A 1 -13.43 14.36 -1.79
N SER A 2 -13.61 14.37 -3.12
CA SER A 2 -12.52 14.03 -4.04
C SER A 2 -11.27 14.88 -3.78
N LEU A 3 -10.24 14.27 -3.17
CA LEU A 3 -8.96 14.94 -2.93
C LEU A 3 -8.30 15.25 -4.27
N ASP A 4 -7.83 16.48 -4.43
CA ASP A 4 -7.09 16.89 -5.62
C ASP A 4 -5.69 16.28 -5.57
N ILE A 5 -5.33 15.54 -6.61
CA ILE A 5 -4.03 14.87 -6.73
C ILE A 5 -2.86 15.86 -6.67
N VAL A 6 -3.05 17.10 -7.15
CA VAL A 6 -2.02 18.13 -7.08
C VAL A 6 -1.74 18.51 -5.63
N ARG A 7 -2.81 18.67 -4.83
CA ARG A 7 -2.68 18.95 -3.40
C ARG A 7 -2.06 17.78 -2.66
N LEU A 8 -2.55 16.56 -2.92
CA LEU A 8 -1.99 15.35 -2.31
C LEU A 8 -0.50 15.18 -2.59
N ARG A 9 -0.04 15.48 -3.80
CA ARG A 9 1.40 15.45 -4.13
C ARG A 9 2.21 16.50 -3.37
N ALA A 10 1.64 17.67 -3.12
CA ALA A 10 2.28 18.69 -2.31
C ALA A 10 2.38 18.23 -0.84
N ASP A 11 1.30 17.68 -0.29
CA ASP A 11 1.26 17.14 1.07
C ASP A 11 2.24 15.96 1.23
N ALA A 12 2.27 15.03 0.27
CA ALA A 12 3.19 13.90 0.25
C ALA A 12 4.67 14.32 0.11
N ARG A 13 4.97 15.43 -0.57
CA ARG A 13 6.34 15.97 -0.58
C ARG A 13 6.75 16.43 0.81
N LEU A 14 5.86 17.13 1.52
CA LEU A 14 6.14 17.59 2.89
C LEU A 14 6.32 16.40 3.84
N GLU A 15 5.51 15.35 3.70
CA GLU A 15 5.68 14.12 4.48
C GLU A 15 7.03 13.44 4.19
N LEU A 16 7.41 13.34 2.92
CA LEU A 16 8.71 12.79 2.54
C LEU A 16 9.88 13.59 3.13
N ASP A 17 9.80 14.93 3.11
CA ASP A 17 10.80 15.80 3.71
C ASP A 17 10.90 15.58 5.23
N VAL A 18 9.76 15.35 5.92
CA VAL A 18 9.72 15.02 7.35
C VAL A 18 10.40 13.67 7.64
N LEU A 19 10.16 12.65 6.81
CA LEU A 19 10.81 11.34 6.96
C LEU A 19 12.33 11.44 6.78
N ILE A 20 12.79 12.17 5.76
CA ILE A 20 14.22 12.40 5.52
C ILE A 20 14.87 13.10 6.72
N GLU A 21 14.23 14.15 7.23
CA GLU A 21 14.74 14.91 8.38
C GLU A 21 14.79 14.04 9.65
N HIS A 22 13.81 13.16 9.86
CA HIS A 22 13.79 12.24 10.98
C HIS A 22 15.00 11.28 10.94
N HIS A 23 15.21 10.57 9.84
CA HIS A 23 16.35 9.65 9.67
C HIS A 23 17.69 10.38 9.79
N ALA A 24 17.81 11.57 9.18
CA ALA A 24 19.03 12.37 9.26
C ALA A 24 19.35 12.81 10.70
N ARG A 25 18.32 13.13 11.51
CA ARG A 25 18.49 13.47 12.93
C ARG A 25 18.89 12.29 13.80
N ASP A 26 18.47 11.10 13.45
CA ASP A 26 18.84 9.87 14.14
C ASP A 26 20.25 9.38 13.76
N GLY A 27 20.90 10.08 12.82
CA GLY A 27 22.29 9.82 12.41
C GLY A 27 22.42 8.65 11.44
N GLU A 28 21.33 8.23 10.81
CA GLU A 28 21.34 7.20 9.78
C GLU A 28 22.04 7.67 8.50
N ASP A 29 22.70 6.76 7.79
CA ASP A 29 23.38 7.09 6.53
C ASP A 29 22.33 7.35 5.42
N PRO A 30 22.33 8.55 4.80
CA PRO A 30 21.45 8.85 3.68
C PRO A 30 21.52 7.84 2.55
N TRP A 31 22.68 7.26 2.25
CA TRP A 31 22.76 6.30 1.15
C TRP A 31 21.94 5.03 1.42
N GLU A 32 21.81 4.63 2.68
CA GLU A 32 21.04 3.46 3.10
C GLU A 32 19.53 3.80 3.12
N PHE A 33 19.10 4.80 3.89
CA PHE A 33 17.66 5.03 4.07
C PHE A 33 16.97 5.62 2.83
N LEU A 34 17.66 6.38 1.98
CA LEU A 34 17.06 6.96 0.77
C LEU A 34 16.55 5.88 -0.21
N GLN A 35 17.07 4.64 -0.15
CA GLN A 35 16.62 3.53 -0.98
C GLN A 35 15.28 2.94 -0.53
N GLU A 36 14.98 3.06 0.78
CA GLU A 36 13.79 2.50 1.42
C GLU A 36 12.64 3.51 1.50
N LEU A 37 12.90 4.78 1.22
CA LEU A 37 11.87 5.83 1.27
C LEU A 37 10.78 5.59 0.23
N PRO A 38 9.51 5.84 0.60
CA PRO A 38 8.41 5.80 -0.35
C PRO A 38 8.54 6.93 -1.37
N THR A 39 8.04 6.70 -2.58
CA THR A 39 7.90 7.79 -3.55
C THR A 39 6.72 8.69 -3.20
N VAL A 40 6.73 9.93 -3.72
CA VAL A 40 5.60 10.86 -3.56
C VAL A 40 4.29 10.24 -4.03
N ASP A 41 4.29 9.55 -5.17
CA ASP A 41 3.06 8.92 -5.69
C ASP A 41 2.62 7.70 -4.86
N GLU A 42 3.54 7.00 -4.17
CA GLU A 42 3.16 5.95 -3.19
C GLU A 42 2.48 6.55 -1.96
N LEU A 43 3.03 7.64 -1.41
CA LEU A 43 2.41 8.35 -0.28
C LEU A 43 1.01 8.88 -0.65
N VAL A 44 0.85 9.39 -1.87
CA VAL A 44 -0.48 9.78 -2.39
C VAL A 44 -1.45 8.59 -2.45
N VAL A 45 -0.98 7.43 -2.90
CA VAL A 45 -1.83 6.21 -2.96
C VAL A 45 -2.20 5.75 -1.55
N VAL A 46 -1.28 5.80 -0.59
CA VAL A 46 -1.55 5.49 0.83
C VAL A 46 -2.63 6.41 1.38
N ALA A 47 -2.52 7.73 1.17
CA ALA A 47 -3.53 8.69 1.61
C ALA A 47 -4.91 8.43 0.98
N LEU A 48 -4.96 8.09 -0.32
CA LEU A 48 -6.20 7.73 -1.00
C LEU A 48 -6.79 6.41 -0.52
N ARG A 49 -5.95 5.42 -0.21
CA ARG A 49 -6.37 4.13 0.38
C ARG A 49 -7.02 4.37 1.73
N ASP A 50 -6.42 5.22 2.55
CA ASP A 50 -6.92 5.52 3.90
C ASP A 50 -8.26 6.28 3.83
N GLU A 51 -8.41 7.26 2.91
CA GLU A 51 -9.72 7.89 2.67
C GLU A 51 -10.76 6.88 2.18
N ALA A 52 -10.37 5.93 1.30
CA ALA A 52 -11.29 4.91 0.82
C ALA A 52 -11.73 3.93 1.92
N LEU A 53 -10.81 3.54 2.82
CA LEU A 53 -11.13 2.73 3.99
C LEU A 53 -12.09 3.45 4.93
N ASP A 54 -11.86 4.74 5.17
CA ASP A 54 -12.72 5.57 6.03
C ASP A 54 -14.11 5.74 5.42
N ALA A 55 -14.18 6.05 4.12
CA ALA A 55 -15.44 6.19 3.39
C ALA A 55 -16.27 4.90 3.39
N GLN A 56 -15.62 3.73 3.46
CA GLN A 56 -16.28 2.43 3.56
C GLN A 56 -16.56 2.00 5.01
N GLY A 57 -16.10 2.76 6.02
CA GLY A 57 -16.20 2.38 7.43
C GLY A 57 -15.33 1.18 7.82
N LYS A 58 -14.30 0.87 7.02
CA LYS A 58 -13.46 -0.33 7.16
C LYS A 58 -12.11 -0.07 7.82
N THR A 59 -11.79 1.17 8.18
CA THR A 59 -10.50 1.54 8.79
C THR A 59 -10.15 0.67 9.99
N ALA A 60 -11.07 0.53 10.96
CA ALA A 60 -10.82 -0.27 12.15
C ALA A 60 -10.67 -1.77 11.83
N GLU A 61 -11.52 -2.31 10.96
CA GLU A 61 -11.46 -3.72 10.53
C GLU A 61 -10.11 -4.02 9.86
N TYR A 62 -9.69 -3.19 8.91
CA TYR A 62 -8.42 -3.31 8.21
C TYR A 62 -7.23 -3.27 9.17
N LEU A 63 -7.17 -2.26 10.05
CA LEU A 63 -6.07 -2.11 11.00
C LEU A 63 -6.00 -3.27 12.00
N LEU A 64 -7.16 -3.73 12.50
CA LEU A 64 -7.22 -4.87 13.41
C LEU A 64 -6.79 -6.17 12.73
N ALA A 65 -7.25 -6.41 11.49
CA ALA A 65 -6.81 -7.56 10.72
C ALA A 65 -5.29 -7.52 10.46
N ARG A 66 -4.74 -6.34 10.14
CA ARG A 66 -3.30 -6.18 9.88
C ARG A 66 -2.48 -6.45 11.14
N LEU A 67 -2.84 -5.85 12.26
CA LEU A 67 -2.18 -6.07 13.55
C LEU A 67 -2.29 -7.53 14.00
N ALA A 68 -3.48 -8.13 13.90
CA ALA A 68 -3.69 -9.52 14.30
C ALA A 68 -2.89 -10.51 13.44
N SER A 69 -2.65 -10.18 12.16
CA SER A 69 -1.83 -11.00 11.27
C SER A 69 -0.36 -11.09 11.70
N GLU A 70 0.14 -10.14 12.48
CA GLU A 70 1.51 -10.15 13.01
C GLU A 70 1.67 -11.09 14.22
N THR A 71 0.55 -11.57 14.77
CA THR A 71 0.56 -12.51 15.90
C THR A 71 0.80 -13.95 15.43
N SER A 72 1.45 -14.77 16.26
CA SER A 72 1.69 -16.20 15.94
C SER A 72 0.47 -17.11 16.16
N ARG A 73 -0.75 -16.58 16.03
CA ARG A 73 -2.00 -17.34 16.23
C ARG A 73 -2.41 -18.08 14.96
N ALA A 74 -3.18 -19.16 15.12
CA ALA A 74 -3.59 -20.02 14.01
C ALA A 74 -4.46 -19.29 12.96
N ASP A 75 -5.19 -18.25 13.37
CA ASP A 75 -6.06 -17.41 12.53
C ASP A 75 -5.31 -16.28 11.79
N ALA A 76 -4.03 -16.06 12.07
CA ALA A 76 -3.27 -14.93 11.54
C ALA A 76 -3.16 -14.93 10.00
N ALA A 77 -3.08 -16.12 9.38
CA ALA A 77 -2.99 -16.26 7.92
C ALA A 77 -4.29 -15.85 7.22
N GLU A 78 -5.45 -16.20 7.78
CA GLU A 78 -6.77 -15.85 7.24
C GLU A 78 -7.04 -14.35 7.38
N LEU A 79 -6.61 -13.76 8.50
CA LEU A 79 -6.70 -12.32 8.73
C LEU A 79 -5.80 -11.54 7.78
N ARG A 80 -4.56 -12.02 7.52
CA ARG A 80 -3.68 -11.43 6.50
C ARG A 80 -4.34 -11.46 5.12
N ALA A 81 -4.88 -12.60 4.73
CA ALA A 81 -5.54 -12.79 3.45
C ALA A 81 -6.74 -11.84 3.27
N SER A 82 -7.51 -11.66 4.34
CA SER A 82 -8.67 -10.77 4.34
C SER A 82 -8.25 -9.31 4.20
N ALA A 83 -7.21 -8.88 4.91
CA ALA A 83 -6.64 -7.53 4.79
C ALA A 83 -6.03 -7.28 3.40
N ASP A 84 -5.24 -8.22 2.86
CA ASP A 84 -4.61 -8.10 1.55
C ASP A 84 -5.64 -8.02 0.42
N ARG A 85 -6.72 -8.80 0.51
CA ARG A 85 -7.83 -8.76 -0.47
C ARG A 85 -8.52 -7.40 -0.46
N LEU A 86 -8.86 -6.89 0.73
CA LEU A 86 -9.49 -5.58 0.89
C LEU A 86 -8.59 -4.47 0.35
N GLU A 87 -7.30 -4.49 0.71
CA GLU A 87 -6.34 -3.49 0.25
C GLU A 87 -6.18 -3.53 -1.27
N TYR A 88 -6.08 -4.73 -1.86
CA TYR A 88 -6.01 -4.87 -3.31
C TYR A 88 -7.24 -4.31 -4.03
N GLU A 89 -8.45 -4.56 -3.52
CA GLU A 89 -9.69 -4.02 -4.09
C GLU A 89 -9.66 -2.49 -4.14
N ILE A 90 -9.22 -1.85 -3.05
CA ILE A 90 -9.08 -0.39 -2.95
C ILE A 90 -7.99 0.12 -3.89
N LEU A 91 -6.80 -0.51 -3.88
CA LEU A 91 -5.69 -0.14 -4.76
C LEU A 91 -6.10 -0.23 -6.24
N ARG A 92 -6.81 -1.29 -6.61
CA ARG A 92 -7.38 -1.46 -7.94
C ARG A 92 -8.33 -0.32 -8.28
N GLU A 93 -9.25 0.04 -7.38
CA GLU A 93 -10.17 1.16 -7.58
C GLU A 93 -9.43 2.50 -7.79
N ILE A 94 -8.39 2.76 -7.00
CA ILE A 94 -7.53 3.95 -7.12
C ILE A 94 -6.88 4.01 -8.50
N ALA A 95 -6.30 2.90 -8.99
CA ALA A 95 -5.71 2.86 -10.33
C ALA A 95 -6.72 3.15 -11.44
N HIS A 96 -7.96 2.66 -11.32
CA HIS A 96 -9.02 2.94 -12.29
C HIS A 96 -9.42 4.43 -12.28
N ARG A 97 -9.51 5.05 -11.09
CA ARG A 97 -9.91 6.45 -10.93
C ARG A 97 -8.79 7.43 -11.26
N HIS A 98 -7.55 7.07 -10.97
CA HIS A 98 -6.36 7.91 -11.14
C HIS A 98 -5.27 7.16 -11.93
N PRO A 99 -5.42 7.01 -13.26
CA PRO A 99 -4.48 6.21 -14.07
C PRO A 99 -3.03 6.69 -13.98
N VAL A 100 -2.79 7.96 -13.66
CA VAL A 100 -1.44 8.51 -13.47
C VAL A 100 -0.70 7.88 -12.26
N LEU A 101 -1.41 7.32 -11.29
CA LEU A 101 -0.85 6.66 -10.11
C LEU A 101 -0.62 5.16 -10.30
N THR A 102 -0.92 4.61 -11.48
CA THR A 102 -0.88 3.17 -11.76
C THR A 102 0.45 2.55 -11.32
N HIS A 103 1.59 3.15 -11.65
CA HIS A 103 2.90 2.59 -11.27
C HIS A 103 3.09 2.48 -9.74
N ALA A 104 2.69 3.51 -8.99
CA ALA A 104 2.75 3.49 -7.52
C ALA A 104 1.82 2.43 -6.95
N VAL A 105 0.59 2.33 -7.49
CA VAL A 105 -0.36 1.28 -7.12
C VAL A 105 0.21 -0.11 -7.37
N TRP A 106 0.81 -0.37 -8.53
CA TRP A 106 1.41 -1.67 -8.85
C TRP A 106 2.56 -2.03 -7.91
N ARG A 107 3.38 -1.05 -7.52
CA ARG A 107 4.45 -1.29 -6.55
C ARG A 107 3.90 -1.70 -5.19
N LEU A 108 2.89 -0.97 -4.69
CA LEU A 108 2.25 -1.28 -3.40
C LEU A 108 1.48 -2.61 -3.44
N ALA A 109 0.73 -2.86 -4.52
CA ALA A 109 0.06 -4.15 -4.73
C ALA A 109 1.06 -5.32 -4.84
N GLY A 110 2.28 -5.04 -5.32
CA GLY A 110 3.41 -5.96 -5.36
C GLY A 110 3.89 -6.44 -3.98
N GLN A 111 3.54 -5.73 -2.90
CA GLN A 111 3.88 -6.08 -1.52
C GLN A 111 2.83 -6.99 -0.86
N LEU A 112 1.64 -7.13 -1.45
CA LEU A 112 0.56 -7.98 -0.96
C LEU A 112 0.78 -9.44 -1.36
N ASP A 113 0.25 -10.40 -0.58
CA ASP A 113 0.35 -11.82 -0.94
C ASP A 113 -0.53 -12.16 -2.15
N HIS A 114 0.08 -12.23 -3.33
CA HIS A 114 -0.62 -12.48 -4.61
C HIS A 114 -1.38 -13.82 -4.64
N ALA A 115 -0.94 -14.81 -3.84
CA ALA A 115 -1.58 -16.12 -3.78
C ALA A 115 -3.01 -16.04 -3.24
N GLN A 116 -3.32 -15.00 -2.46
CA GLN A 116 -4.61 -14.84 -1.79
C GLN A 116 -5.50 -13.76 -2.41
N VAL A 117 -4.93 -12.98 -3.34
CA VAL A 117 -5.57 -11.85 -4.02
C VAL A 117 -6.12 -12.23 -5.41
N SER A 118 -5.57 -13.26 -6.06
CA SER A 118 -6.02 -13.70 -7.39
C SER A 118 -7.14 -14.75 -7.34
N PRO A 119 -8.31 -14.53 -7.97
CA PRO A 119 -9.26 -15.60 -8.30
C PRO A 119 -8.80 -16.43 -9.51
N ALA A 120 -7.78 -15.97 -10.25
CA ALA A 120 -7.24 -16.69 -11.38
C ALA A 120 -6.28 -17.76 -10.87
N GLU A 121 -6.69 -19.01 -11.10
CA GLU A 121 -5.89 -20.23 -11.13
C GLU A 121 -4.43 -19.91 -11.53
N PRO A 122 -3.42 -20.43 -10.80
CA PRO A 122 -2.03 -20.10 -11.07
C PRO A 122 -1.74 -20.40 -12.55
N ALA A 123 -1.39 -19.35 -13.31
CA ALA A 123 -1.04 -19.50 -14.71
C ALA A 123 0.05 -20.57 -14.81
N THR A 124 -0.34 -21.73 -15.33
CA THR A 124 0.57 -22.81 -15.69
C THR A 124 1.60 -22.17 -16.60
N ARG A 125 2.83 -21.98 -16.09
CA ARG A 125 3.95 -21.63 -16.96
C ARG A 125 4.10 -22.81 -17.90
N HIS A 126 3.53 -22.70 -19.10
CA HIS A 126 3.87 -23.56 -20.21
C HIS A 126 5.35 -23.34 -20.48
N ARG A 127 6.17 -24.22 -19.89
CA ARG A 127 7.56 -24.42 -20.28
C ARG A 127 7.49 -25.07 -21.65
N GLU A 128 7.55 -24.25 -22.70
CA GLU A 128 7.81 -24.75 -24.04
C GLU A 128 9.28 -25.16 -24.14
N GLU A 129 9.47 -26.33 -24.75
CA GLU A 129 10.70 -27.11 -24.88
C GLU A 129 11.65 -26.55 -25.95
#